data_AF-A0A7W0WU04-F1
#
_entry.id   AF-A0A7W0WU04-F1
#
_cell.length_a   1.000
_cell.length_b   1.000
_cell.length_c   1.000
_cell.angle_alpha   90.00
_cell.angle_beta   90.00
_cell.angle_gamma   90.00
#
_symmetry.space_group_name_H-M   'P 1'
#
loop_
_entity.id
_entity.type
_entity.pdbx_description
1 polymer ?
#
loop_
_entity_poly.entity_id
_entity_poly.type
_entity_poly.pdbx_seq_one_letter_code
_entity_poly.pdbx_strand_id
1 'polypeptide(L)'
;MTCDDVRPRLTAYLDGDLDPDRGTVVRGHLRSCDACRKVAEHEAVLRDGLRDLPTVDAPSGMWANIQAQLAAAEVAESKRPAWKRALARWTPMVPRFAMGGVLAAAAVGILWWRTHESAPETKLVDAPSPTIKSSAPPIAVAPPTPGCNLEAPNDTDVTADLASEAARVTGCYAQTASELLALAKEARWTEAQRASFDAQVADLQKAVDTAEPGRPQQRAYRALNRYVQNTLTRDTVAFASTTP
;
A
#
# COMPACT_ATOMS: atom_id res chain seq x y z
N MET A 1 11.54 17.86 11.76
CA MET A 1 10.70 18.08 10.56
C MET A 1 9.89 19.35 10.76
N THR A 2 9.86 20.22 9.75
CA THR A 2 9.14 21.50 9.80
C THR A 2 7.74 21.38 9.19
N CYS A 3 6.90 22.40 9.38
CA CYS A 3 5.57 22.45 8.74
C CYS A 3 5.67 22.49 7.21
N ASP A 4 6.72 23.14 6.67
CA ASP A 4 6.97 23.26 5.23
C ASP A 4 7.34 21.92 4.60
N ASP A 5 7.94 21.02 5.38
CA ASP A 5 8.16 19.64 4.98
C ASP A 5 6.85 18.82 4.97
N VAL A 6 5.96 19.06 5.93
CA VAL A 6 4.75 18.24 6.11
C VAL A 6 3.67 18.57 5.12
N ARG A 7 3.37 19.85 4.95
CA ARG A 7 2.23 20.32 4.16
C ARG A 7 2.17 19.71 2.76
N PRO A 8 3.26 19.68 1.96
CA PRO A 8 3.22 19.08 0.61
C PRO A 8 3.03 17.55 0.60
N ARG A 9 3.14 16.89 1.76
CA ARG A 9 3.07 15.44 1.90
C ARG A 9 1.76 14.96 2.53
N LEU A 10 0.86 15.87 2.91
CA LEU A 10 -0.40 15.54 3.58
C LEU A 10 -1.33 14.73 2.70
N THR A 11 -1.53 15.12 1.44
CA THR A 11 -2.40 14.38 0.51
C THR A 11 -1.90 12.96 0.29
N ALA A 12 -0.61 12.79 -0.04
CA ALA A 12 0.01 11.47 -0.20
C ALA A 12 -0.02 10.64 1.10
N TYR A 13 0.10 11.29 2.26
CA TYR A 13 -0.05 10.63 3.56
C TYR A 13 -1.47 10.11 3.77
N LEU A 14 -2.48 10.92 3.46
CA LEU A 14 -3.88 10.55 3.58
C LEU A 14 -4.22 9.41 2.62
N ASP A 15 -3.74 9.47 1.37
CA ASP A 15 -3.95 8.45 0.35
C ASP A 15 -3.24 7.12 0.63
N GLY A 16 -2.23 7.13 1.49
CA GLY A 16 -1.43 5.95 1.82
C GLY A 16 -0.29 5.70 0.83
N ASP A 17 0.04 6.69 0.00
CA ASP A 17 1.07 6.62 -1.05
C ASP A 17 2.49 6.88 -0.52
N LEU A 18 2.62 7.25 0.75
CA LEU A 18 3.92 7.40 1.40
C LEU A 18 4.48 6.05 1.85
N ASP A 19 5.78 5.87 1.63
CA ASP A 19 6.56 4.81 2.26
C ASP A 19 6.41 4.84 3.80
N PRO A 20 6.40 3.68 4.49
CA PRO A 20 6.14 3.59 5.93
C PRO A 20 7.02 4.48 6.81
N ASP A 21 8.30 4.68 6.45
CA ASP A 21 9.21 5.50 7.23
C ASP A 21 8.81 6.98 7.13
N ARG A 22 8.44 7.43 5.93
CA ARG A 22 7.98 8.81 5.68
C ARG A 22 6.62 9.06 6.31
N GLY A 23 5.71 8.10 6.23
CA GLY A 23 4.40 8.17 6.87
C GLY A 23 4.50 8.30 8.39
N THR A 24 5.45 7.59 9.02
CA THR A 24 5.70 7.68 10.46
C THR A 24 6.15 9.08 10.88
N VAL A 25 7.05 9.68 10.09
CA VAL A 25 7.55 11.03 10.35
C VAL A 25 6.42 12.07 10.22
N VAL A 26 5.59 11.99 9.17
CA VAL A 26 4.40 12.85 8.99
C VAL A 26 3.44 12.71 10.16
N ARG A 27 3.11 11.48 10.54
CA ARG A 27 2.25 11.18 11.70
C ARG A 27 2.80 11.76 13.00
N GLY A 28 4.10 11.65 13.23
CA GLY A 28 4.75 12.20 14.43
C GLY A 28 4.57 13.71 14.55
N HIS A 29 4.67 14.45 13.45
CA HIS A 29 4.46 15.90 13.47
C HIS A 29 2.99 16.30 13.54
N LEU A 30 2.11 15.55 12.88
CA LEU A 30 0.67 15.79 13.02
C LEU A 30 0.21 15.66 14.46
N ARG A 31 0.88 14.86 15.30
CA ARG A 31 0.60 14.78 16.74
C ARG A 31 0.95 16.08 17.47
N SER A 32 2.11 16.67 17.19
CA SER A 32 2.63 17.84 17.92
C SER A 32 2.27 19.20 17.31
N CYS A 33 1.74 19.25 16.08
CA CYS A 33 1.44 20.50 15.39
C CYS A 33 -0.05 20.64 15.02
N ASP A 34 -0.77 21.48 15.76
CA ASP A 34 -2.19 21.79 15.48
C ASP A 34 -2.43 22.42 14.11
N ALA A 35 -1.50 23.26 13.64
CA ALA A 35 -1.66 23.93 12.35
C ALA A 35 -1.65 22.91 11.19
N CYS A 36 -0.73 21.94 11.22
CA CYS A 36 -0.68 20.88 10.22
C CYS A 36 -1.82 19.87 10.38
N ARG A 37 -2.28 19.62 11.61
CA ARG A 37 -3.45 18.78 11.90
C ARG A 37 -4.70 19.33 11.22
N LYS A 38 -4.99 20.63 11.38
CA LYS A 38 -6.13 21.30 10.74
C LYS A 38 -6.09 21.25 9.21
N VAL A 39 -4.89 21.38 8.63
CA VAL A 39 -4.73 21.26 7.16
C VAL A 39 -5.00 19.82 6.72
N ALA A 40 -4.47 18.84 7.44
CA ALA A 40 -4.70 17.42 7.14
C ALA A 40 -6.18 17.04 7.29
N GLU A 41 -6.87 17.56 8.31
CA GLU A 41 -8.32 17.38 8.49
C GLU A 41 -9.11 17.97 7.32
N HIS A 42 -8.75 19.18 6.86
CA HIS A 42 -9.40 19.81 5.72
C HIS A 42 -9.18 19.02 4.42
N GLU A 43 -7.97 18.53 4.17
CA GLU A 43 -7.68 17.65 3.03
C GLU A 43 -8.40 16.30 3.14
N ALA A 44 -8.51 15.73 4.34
CA ALA A 44 -9.23 14.48 4.58
C ALA A 44 -10.72 14.62 4.25
N VAL A 45 -11.35 15.71 4.69
CA VAL A 45 -12.76 16.02 4.37
C VAL A 45 -12.98 16.09 2.85
N LEU A 46 -12.06 16.75 2.12
CA LEU A 46 -12.15 16.82 0.66
C LEU A 46 -11.98 15.45 0.01
N ARG A 47 -10.99 14.67 0.44
CA ARG A 47 -10.69 13.33 -0.09
C ARG A 47 -11.86 12.37 0.16
N ASP A 48 -12.37 12.34 1.38
CA ASP A 48 -13.46 11.45 1.76
C ASP A 48 -14.73 11.83 1.00
N GLY A 49 -15.02 13.14 0.87
CA GLY A 49 -16.11 13.62 0.02
C GLY A 49 -15.96 13.25 -1.46
N LEU A 50 -14.74 13.11 -1.98
CA LEU A 50 -14.49 12.62 -3.34
C LEU A 50 -14.68 11.11 -3.48
N ARG A 51 -14.35 10.33 -2.44
CA ARG A 51 -14.53 8.87 -2.43
C ARG A 51 -16.00 8.47 -2.38
N ASP A 52 -16.83 9.33 -1.83
CA ASP A 52 -18.28 9.11 -1.73
C ASP A 52 -19.02 9.38 -3.05
N LEU A 53 -18.33 9.79 -4.13
CA LEU A 53 -18.97 9.93 -5.44
C LEU A 53 -19.46 8.57 -5.97
N PRO A 54 -20.57 8.55 -6.74
CA PRO A 54 -21.06 7.33 -7.37
C PRO A 54 -19.99 6.70 -8.25
N THR A 55 -19.77 5.41 -8.09
CA THR A 55 -18.91 4.64 -8.98
C THR A 55 -19.57 4.57 -10.36
N VAL A 56 -18.86 5.02 -11.39
CA VAL A 56 -19.31 4.88 -12.77
C VAL A 56 -19.04 3.44 -13.22
N ASP A 57 -20.07 2.78 -13.73
CA ASP A 57 -19.91 1.45 -14.29
C ASP A 57 -19.00 1.48 -15.52
N ALA A 58 -18.04 0.57 -15.54
CA ALA A 58 -17.17 0.40 -16.70
C ALA A 58 -18.01 -0.10 -17.90
N PRO A 59 -17.75 0.40 -19.13
CA PRO A 59 -18.38 -0.10 -20.34
C PRO A 59 -18.27 -1.63 -20.46
N SER A 60 -19.35 -2.25 -20.93
CA SER A 60 -19.39 -3.70 -21.15
C SER A 60 -18.22 -4.14 -22.02
N GLY A 61 -17.43 -5.09 -21.53
CA GLY A 61 -16.26 -5.62 -22.24
C GLY A 61 -14.94 -4.90 -21.98
N MET A 62 -14.91 -3.78 -21.25
CA MET A 62 -13.64 -3.12 -20.88
C MET A 62 -12.70 -4.07 -20.14
N TRP A 63 -13.21 -4.81 -19.14
CA TRP A 63 -12.40 -5.76 -18.38
C TRP A 63 -11.92 -6.94 -19.24
N ALA A 64 -12.77 -7.44 -20.12
CA ALA A 64 -12.40 -8.49 -21.07
C ALA A 64 -11.29 -8.03 -22.03
N ASN A 65 -11.35 -6.78 -22.50
CA ASN A 65 -10.32 -6.19 -23.35
C ASN A 65 -8.99 -6.01 -22.59
N ILE A 66 -9.03 -5.54 -21.34
CA ILE A 66 -7.84 -5.43 -20.49
C ILE A 66 -7.21 -6.81 -20.26
N GLN A 67 -8.01 -7.82 -19.90
CA GLN A 67 -7.52 -9.19 -19.74
C GLN A 67 -6.92 -9.74 -21.04
N ALA A 68 -7.56 -9.51 -22.18
CA ALA A 68 -7.03 -9.95 -23.48
C ALA A 68 -5.68 -9.29 -23.79
N GLN A 69 -5.52 -8.00 -23.48
CA GLN A 69 -4.24 -7.30 -23.66
C GLN A 69 -3.16 -7.82 -22.70
N LEU A 70 -3.49 -8.05 -21.42
CA LEU A 70 -2.55 -8.63 -20.45
C LEU A 70 -2.13 -10.05 -20.87
N ALA A 71 -3.07 -10.90 -21.27
CA ALA A 71 -2.78 -12.25 -21.76
C ALA A 71 -1.93 -12.21 -23.04
N ALA A 72 -2.23 -11.31 -23.98
CA ALA A 72 -1.42 -11.12 -25.19
C ALA A 72 0.00 -10.66 -24.85
N ALA A 73 0.17 -9.77 -23.87
CA ALA A 73 1.47 -9.31 -23.40
C ALA A 73 2.27 -10.45 -22.74
N GLU A 74 1.65 -11.28 -21.91
CA GLU A 74 2.27 -12.47 -21.31
C GLU A 74 2.68 -13.51 -22.35
N VAL A 75 1.83 -13.77 -23.34
CA VAL A 75 2.15 -14.66 -24.46
C VAL A 75 3.29 -14.08 -25.30
N ALA A 76 3.32 -12.77 -25.56
CA ALA A 76 4.42 -12.13 -26.26
C ALA A 76 5.74 -12.22 -25.47
N GLU A 77 5.70 -12.06 -24.14
CA GLU A 77 6.86 -12.21 -23.26
C GLU A 77 7.39 -13.65 -23.25
N SER A 78 6.51 -14.64 -23.14
CA SER A 78 6.89 -16.07 -23.14
C SER A 78 7.50 -16.50 -24.48
N LYS A 79 7.01 -15.92 -25.59
CA LYS A 79 7.57 -16.14 -26.93
C LYS A 79 8.88 -15.38 -27.19
N ARG A 80 9.37 -14.55 -26.25
CA ARG A 80 10.66 -13.89 -26.42
C ARG A 80 11.80 -14.92 -26.47
N PRO A 81 12.60 -14.90 -27.56
CA PRO A 81 13.70 -15.83 -27.69
C PRO A 81 14.71 -15.63 -26.56
N ALA A 82 15.30 -16.73 -26.09
CA ALA A 82 16.15 -16.75 -24.89
C ALA A 82 17.32 -15.76 -24.96
N TRP A 83 17.84 -15.46 -26.16
CA TRP A 83 18.91 -14.48 -26.36
C TRP A 83 18.47 -13.04 -26.05
N LYS A 84 17.21 -12.65 -26.32
CA LYS A 84 16.70 -11.31 -25.97
C LYS A 84 16.51 -11.18 -24.46
N ARG A 85 16.09 -12.26 -23.78
CA ARG A 85 15.99 -12.33 -22.31
C ARG A 85 17.38 -12.29 -21.65
N ALA A 86 18.37 -12.96 -22.25
CA ALA A 86 19.76 -12.89 -21.82
C ALA A 86 20.36 -11.49 -22.01
N LEU A 87 20.11 -10.83 -23.14
CA LEU A 87 20.58 -9.46 -23.40
C LEU A 87 19.94 -8.43 -22.45
N ALA A 88 18.64 -8.59 -22.15
CA ALA A 88 17.90 -7.78 -21.16
C ALA A 88 18.49 -7.92 -19.74
N ARG A 89 18.97 -9.12 -19.39
CA ARG A 89 19.64 -9.40 -18.11
C ARG A 89 21.04 -8.77 -18.01
N TRP A 90 21.65 -8.44 -19.14
CA TRP A 90 22.95 -7.75 -19.23
C TRP A 90 22.80 -6.22 -19.38
N THR A 91 21.59 -5.72 -19.66
CA THR A 91 21.32 -4.28 -19.79
C THR A 91 21.36 -3.46 -18.49
N PRO A 92 21.18 -4.00 -17.25
CA PRO A 92 21.45 -3.20 -16.05
C PRO A 92 22.96 -3.01 -15.78
N MET A 93 23.83 -3.66 -16.58
CA MET A 93 25.29 -3.58 -16.47
C MET A 93 25.93 -2.75 -17.61
N VAL A 94 25.12 -2.06 -18.41
CA VAL A 94 25.62 -0.91 -19.18
C VAL A 94 25.44 0.29 -18.24
N PRO A 95 26.52 0.86 -17.68
CA PRO A 95 26.38 2.00 -16.79
C PRO A 95 25.60 3.08 -17.55
N ARG A 96 24.50 3.56 -16.96
CA ARG A 96 23.69 4.68 -17.51
C ARG A 96 24.55 5.92 -17.84
N PHE A 97 25.77 5.98 -17.30
CA PHE A 97 26.80 6.96 -17.60
C PHE A 97 27.46 6.82 -18.98
N ALA A 98 27.42 5.67 -19.66
CA ALA A 98 27.97 5.54 -21.01
C ALA A 98 27.05 6.23 -22.05
N MET A 99 25.73 6.06 -21.91
CA MET A 99 24.76 6.75 -22.76
C MET A 99 24.60 8.23 -22.34
N GLY A 100 24.71 8.52 -21.03
CA GLY A 100 24.80 9.89 -20.51
C GLY A 100 26.06 10.63 -20.95
N GLY A 101 27.21 9.95 -21.09
CA GLY A 101 28.46 10.54 -21.58
C GLY A 101 28.42 10.90 -23.05
N VAL A 102 27.80 10.05 -23.89
CA VAL A 102 27.59 10.37 -25.31
C VAL A 102 26.57 11.49 -25.47
N LEU A 103 25.48 11.49 -24.71
CA LEU A 103 24.49 12.57 -24.71
C LEU A 103 25.05 13.87 -24.12
N ALA A 104 25.91 13.81 -23.10
CA ALA A 104 26.57 14.98 -22.52
C ALA A 104 27.65 15.52 -23.45
N ALA A 105 28.44 14.69 -24.13
CA ALA A 105 29.39 15.13 -25.14
C ALA A 105 28.68 15.74 -26.35
N ALA A 106 27.58 15.13 -26.80
CA ALA A 106 26.72 15.71 -27.83
C ALA A 106 26.06 17.02 -27.35
N ALA A 107 25.57 17.08 -26.12
CA ALA A 107 25.01 18.29 -25.54
C ALA A 107 26.05 19.39 -25.34
N VAL A 108 27.29 19.07 -24.97
CA VAL A 108 28.40 20.03 -24.89
C VAL A 108 28.79 20.50 -26.29
N GLY A 109 28.82 19.61 -27.30
CA GLY A 109 29.02 20.00 -28.70
C GLY A 109 27.90 20.89 -29.24
N ILE A 110 26.64 20.56 -28.95
CA ILE A 110 25.45 21.32 -29.34
C ILE A 110 25.36 22.63 -28.55
N LEU A 111 25.76 22.65 -27.27
CA LEU A 111 25.76 23.86 -26.44
C LEU A 111 26.91 24.77 -26.87
N TRP A 112 28.08 24.23 -27.21
CA TRP A 112 29.19 25.00 -27.77
C TRP A 112 28.80 25.61 -29.12
N TRP A 113 28.10 24.86 -29.97
CA TRP A 113 27.49 25.36 -31.21
C TRP A 113 26.43 26.45 -30.93
N ARG A 114 25.49 26.21 -30.00
CA ARG A 114 24.45 27.19 -29.62
C ARG A 114 24.99 28.42 -28.90
N THR A 115 26.14 28.33 -28.23
CA THR A 115 26.81 29.50 -27.65
C THR A 115 27.58 30.28 -28.72
N HIS A 116 27.89 29.64 -29.85
CA HIS A 116 28.47 30.28 -31.03
C HIS A 116 27.43 30.92 -31.97
N GLU A 117 26.15 30.64 -31.75
CA GLU A 117 25.04 31.17 -32.53
C GLU A 117 24.06 31.87 -31.59
N SER A 118 24.14 33.20 -31.51
CA SER A 118 23.40 34.04 -30.57
C SER A 118 21.89 33.72 -30.62
N ALA A 119 21.33 33.23 -29.50
CA ALA A 119 19.92 32.89 -29.41
C ALA A 119 19.03 34.14 -29.18
N PRO A 120 17.81 34.18 -29.77
CA PRO A 120 16.84 35.25 -29.59
C PRO A 120 16.02 35.10 -28.29
N GLU A 121 15.53 36.22 -27.75
CA GLU A 121 14.68 36.29 -26.55
C GLU A 121 13.32 35.59 -26.72
N THR A 122 12.98 34.68 -25.81
CA THR A 122 11.64 34.10 -25.65
C THR A 122 10.84 34.81 -24.57
N LYS A 123 9.67 35.35 -24.94
CA LYS A 123 8.66 35.88 -24.01
C LYS A 123 7.75 34.77 -23.48
N LEU A 124 7.45 34.82 -22.18
CA LEU A 124 6.49 33.97 -21.49
C LEU A 124 5.05 34.46 -21.77
N VAL A 125 4.12 33.54 -22.04
CA VAL A 125 2.68 33.83 -22.15
C VAL A 125 1.95 33.04 -21.05
N ASP A 126 1.12 33.74 -20.28
CA ASP A 126 0.21 33.20 -19.25
C ASP A 126 -1.13 32.74 -19.85
N ALA A 127 -1.69 31.65 -19.34
CA ALA A 127 -3.06 31.22 -19.63
C ALA A 127 -3.78 30.70 -18.36
N PRO A 128 -5.08 31.02 -18.15
CA PRO A 128 -5.82 30.67 -16.92
C PRO A 128 -6.54 29.31 -16.97
N SER A 129 -6.76 28.71 -15.79
CA SER A 129 -7.39 27.38 -15.58
C SER A 129 -8.93 27.42 -15.43
N PRO A 130 -9.65 26.35 -15.84
CA PRO A 130 -11.11 26.30 -15.79
C PRO A 130 -11.69 25.80 -14.46
N THR A 131 -12.97 26.14 -14.21
CA THR A 131 -13.74 25.84 -12.98
C THR A 131 -14.85 24.82 -13.24
N ILE A 132 -15.08 23.90 -12.30
CA ILE A 132 -16.15 22.88 -12.37
C ILE A 132 -17.08 23.04 -11.15
N LYS A 133 -18.40 22.95 -11.36
CA LYS A 133 -19.43 23.06 -10.31
C LYS A 133 -19.95 21.68 -9.89
N SER A 134 -20.20 21.52 -8.59
CA SER A 134 -20.68 20.29 -7.95
C SER A 134 -22.08 20.48 -7.34
N SER A 135 -22.87 19.42 -7.30
CA SER A 135 -24.18 19.34 -6.63
C SER A 135 -24.38 17.90 -6.14
N ALA A 136 -24.67 17.69 -4.86
CA ALA A 136 -24.89 16.37 -4.26
C ALA A 136 -26.01 16.37 -3.18
N PRO A 137 -26.83 15.31 -3.07
CA PRO A 137 -27.77 15.05 -1.96
C PRO A 137 -27.21 14.01 -0.94
N PRO A 138 -27.93 13.66 0.16
CA PRO A 138 -27.34 13.06 1.37
C PRO A 138 -27.39 11.51 1.46
N ILE A 139 -26.50 10.93 2.29
CA ILE A 139 -26.20 9.48 2.45
C ILE A 139 -26.34 9.00 3.92
N ALA A 140 -26.58 7.69 4.13
CA ALA A 140 -26.66 6.96 5.41
C ALA A 140 -25.64 5.79 5.52
N VAL A 141 -25.37 5.28 6.76
CA VAL A 141 -24.15 4.54 7.24
C VAL A 141 -24.30 3.00 7.44
N ALA A 142 -23.19 2.22 7.46
CA ALA A 142 -23.07 0.74 7.62
C ALA A 142 -21.97 0.24 8.67
N PRO A 143 -21.86 -1.08 9.05
CA PRO A 143 -21.38 -1.58 10.38
C PRO A 143 -19.94 -2.25 10.46
N PRO A 144 -19.43 -2.72 11.66
CA PRO A 144 -18.00 -2.99 11.96
C PRO A 144 -17.47 -4.46 11.84
N THR A 145 -16.14 -4.62 11.68
CA THR A 145 -15.37 -5.89 11.56
C THR A 145 -14.61 -6.31 12.84
N PRO A 146 -14.34 -7.62 13.07
CA PRO A 146 -13.64 -8.12 14.25
C PRO A 146 -12.12 -7.89 14.23
N GLY A 147 -11.58 -7.42 15.35
CA GLY A 147 -10.16 -7.24 15.61
C GLY A 147 -9.91 -6.56 16.96
N CYS A 148 -8.80 -6.90 17.62
CA CYS A 148 -8.40 -6.24 18.86
C CYS A 148 -8.09 -4.76 18.60
N ASN A 149 -8.73 -3.87 19.34
CA ASN A 149 -8.49 -2.44 19.25
C ASN A 149 -7.31 -2.08 20.15
N LEU A 150 -6.23 -1.55 19.58
CA LEU A 150 -5.07 -1.12 20.37
C LEU A 150 -5.47 0.10 21.21
N GLU A 151 -5.47 -0.05 22.53
CA GLU A 151 -5.72 1.06 23.45
C GLU A 151 -4.78 2.23 23.13
N ALA A 152 -5.29 3.46 23.20
CA ALA A 152 -4.48 4.64 22.95
C ALA A 152 -3.25 4.68 23.89
N PRO A 153 -2.11 5.24 23.45
CA PRO A 153 -0.93 5.45 24.29
C PRO A 153 -1.28 6.25 25.56
N ASN A 154 -0.62 5.97 26.68
CA ASN A 154 -0.80 6.75 27.91
C ASN A 154 0.17 7.95 27.94
N ASP A 155 -0.36 9.16 28.11
CA ASP A 155 0.43 10.41 28.01
C ASP A 155 1.27 10.73 29.27
N THR A 156 1.12 9.96 30.36
CA THR A 156 1.79 10.25 31.65
C THR A 156 3.26 9.84 31.70
N ASP A 157 3.66 8.78 30.99
CA ASP A 157 5.06 8.33 30.93
C ASP A 157 5.37 7.71 29.56
N VAL A 158 5.83 8.56 28.65
CA VAL A 158 6.16 8.19 27.27
C VAL A 158 7.30 7.17 27.21
N THR A 159 8.24 7.18 28.17
CA THR A 159 9.38 6.27 28.14
C THR A 159 8.95 4.85 28.50
N ALA A 160 8.14 4.71 29.56
CA ALA A 160 7.53 3.43 29.92
C ALA A 160 6.54 2.95 28.84
N ASP A 161 5.77 3.87 28.23
CA ASP A 161 4.81 3.54 27.16
C ASP A 161 5.53 2.98 25.93
N LEU A 162 6.58 3.65 25.43
CA LEU A 162 7.40 3.17 24.31
C LEU A 162 8.09 1.83 24.62
N ALA A 163 8.57 1.64 25.85
CA ALA A 163 9.16 0.37 26.28
C ALA A 163 8.12 -0.78 26.28
N SER A 164 6.86 -0.47 26.59
CA SER A 164 5.76 -1.45 26.61
C SER A 164 5.08 -1.66 25.25
N GLU A 165 5.28 -0.74 24.29
CA GLU A 165 4.58 -0.72 23.00
C GLU A 165 4.77 -2.03 22.23
N ALA A 166 6.01 -2.54 22.17
CA ALA A 166 6.29 -3.79 21.47
C ALA A 166 5.55 -4.98 22.07
N ALA A 167 5.42 -5.03 23.39
CA ALA A 167 4.67 -6.08 24.09
C ALA A 167 3.16 -5.94 23.87
N ARG A 168 2.61 -4.71 23.94
CA ARG A 168 1.19 -4.43 23.64
C ARG A 168 0.82 -4.86 22.22
N VAL A 169 1.65 -4.48 21.24
CA VAL A 169 1.44 -4.82 19.83
C VAL A 169 1.49 -6.33 19.62
N THR A 170 2.45 -7.03 20.21
CA THR A 170 2.52 -8.49 20.15
C THR A 170 1.30 -9.14 20.81
N GLY A 171 0.85 -8.63 21.96
CA GLY A 171 -0.37 -9.09 22.63
C GLY A 171 -1.63 -8.94 21.78
N CYS A 172 -1.78 -7.82 21.08
CA CYS A 172 -2.88 -7.58 20.14
C CYS A 172 -2.92 -8.62 19.01
N TYR A 173 -1.75 -8.98 18.45
CA TYR A 173 -1.69 -10.03 17.43
C TYR A 173 -2.03 -11.41 18.01
N ALA A 174 -1.58 -11.71 19.22
CA ALA A 174 -1.87 -12.97 19.90
C ALA A 174 -3.36 -13.13 20.20
N GLN A 175 -4.03 -12.06 20.64
CA GLN A 175 -5.48 -12.04 20.83
C GLN A 175 -6.23 -12.27 19.52
N THR A 176 -5.82 -11.59 18.45
CA THR A 176 -6.44 -11.79 17.13
C THR A 176 -6.27 -13.25 16.67
N ALA A 177 -5.11 -13.86 16.94
CA ALA A 177 -4.86 -15.27 16.62
C ALA A 177 -5.80 -16.19 17.39
N SER A 178 -6.01 -15.95 18.69
CA SER A 178 -6.90 -16.79 19.50
C SER A 178 -8.36 -16.68 19.06
N GLU A 179 -8.84 -15.48 18.75
CA GLU A 179 -10.19 -15.24 18.22
C GLU A 179 -10.40 -15.94 16.87
N LEU A 180 -9.45 -15.79 15.94
CA LEU A 180 -9.51 -16.46 14.63
C LEU A 180 -9.45 -17.98 14.76
N LEU A 181 -8.62 -18.52 15.65
CA LEU A 181 -8.56 -19.96 15.90
C LEU A 181 -9.82 -20.47 16.57
N ALA A 182 -10.50 -19.67 17.40
CA ALA A 182 -11.80 -20.01 17.96
C ALA A 182 -12.87 -20.11 16.86
N LEU A 183 -12.94 -19.12 15.94
CA LEU A 183 -13.81 -19.17 14.77
C LEU A 183 -13.49 -20.39 13.87
N ALA A 184 -12.21 -20.71 13.70
CA ALA A 184 -11.80 -21.88 12.93
C ALA A 184 -12.25 -23.21 13.54
N LYS A 185 -12.53 -23.30 14.85
CA LYS A 185 -13.09 -24.52 15.45
C LYS A 185 -14.54 -24.76 15.04
N GLU A 186 -15.29 -23.71 14.75
CA GLU A 186 -16.69 -23.79 14.33
C GLU A 186 -16.85 -24.07 12.83
N ALA A 187 -15.76 -23.95 12.06
CA ALA A 187 -15.75 -24.19 10.62
C ALA A 187 -16.02 -25.67 10.29
N ARG A 188 -16.91 -25.90 9.31
CA ARG A 188 -17.28 -27.25 8.85
C ARG A 188 -16.31 -27.72 7.75
N TRP A 189 -15.30 -28.48 8.14
CA TRP A 189 -14.30 -29.06 7.23
C TRP A 189 -14.36 -30.58 7.19
N THR A 190 -13.90 -31.17 6.08
CA THR A 190 -13.60 -32.61 6.05
C THR A 190 -12.42 -32.93 6.98
N GLU A 191 -12.31 -34.19 7.40
CA GLU A 191 -11.23 -34.64 8.29
C GLU A 191 -9.84 -34.39 7.70
N ALA A 192 -9.67 -34.59 6.39
CA ALA A 192 -8.42 -34.29 5.69
C ALA A 192 -8.09 -32.78 5.67
N GLN A 193 -9.09 -31.93 5.44
CA GLN A 193 -8.92 -30.48 5.50
C GLN A 193 -8.58 -30.01 6.93
N ARG A 194 -9.25 -30.57 7.93
CA ARG A 194 -8.96 -30.30 9.35
C ARG A 194 -7.50 -30.66 9.69
N ALA A 195 -7.06 -31.87 9.33
CA ALA A 195 -5.71 -32.33 9.60
C ALA A 195 -4.63 -31.45 8.93
N SER A 196 -4.84 -31.05 7.67
CA SER A 196 -3.92 -30.15 6.95
C SER A 196 -3.88 -28.73 7.55
N PHE A 197 -5.03 -28.18 7.95
CA PHE A 197 -5.09 -26.89 8.64
C PHE A 197 -4.36 -26.94 9.97
N ASP A 198 -4.65 -27.96 10.79
CA ASP A 198 -4.05 -28.09 12.13
C ASP A 198 -2.53 -28.28 12.03
N ALA A 199 -2.03 -29.04 11.04
CA ALA A 199 -0.60 -29.17 10.78
C ALA A 199 0.05 -27.82 10.42
N GLN A 200 -0.57 -27.05 9.52
CA GLN A 200 -0.05 -25.74 9.13
C GLN A 200 -0.10 -24.72 10.27
N VAL A 201 -1.15 -24.74 11.09
CA VAL A 201 -1.25 -23.92 12.30
C VAL A 201 -0.16 -24.29 13.30
N ALA A 202 0.10 -25.59 13.51
CA ALA A 202 1.16 -26.03 14.41
C ALA A 202 2.55 -25.55 13.98
N ASP A 203 2.85 -25.60 12.67
CA ASP A 203 4.11 -25.07 12.13
C ASP A 203 4.23 -23.55 12.32
N LEU A 204 3.14 -22.80 12.11
CA LEU A 204 3.10 -21.35 12.31
C LEU A 204 3.20 -20.96 13.79
N GLN A 205 2.57 -21.71 14.68
CA GLN A 205 2.70 -21.54 16.13
C GLN A 205 4.14 -21.81 16.59
N LYS A 206 4.77 -22.89 16.10
CA LYS A 206 6.17 -23.17 16.37
C LYS A 206 7.10 -22.05 15.88
N ALA A 207 6.77 -21.41 14.76
CA ALA A 207 7.50 -20.24 14.27
C ALA A 207 7.30 -19.00 15.14
N VAL A 208 6.13 -18.83 15.77
CA VAL A 208 5.88 -17.79 16.77
C VAL A 208 6.68 -18.04 18.05
N ASP A 209 6.69 -19.29 18.53
CA ASP A 209 7.32 -19.66 19.79
C ASP A 209 8.85 -19.63 19.73
N THR A 210 9.44 -19.89 18.55
CA THR A 210 10.89 -19.86 18.35
C THR A 210 11.44 -18.50 17.93
N ALA A 211 10.56 -17.54 17.60
CA ALA A 211 10.97 -16.20 17.15
C ALA A 211 11.43 -15.32 18.32
N GLU A 212 12.48 -14.52 18.07
CA GLU A 212 12.91 -13.49 19.03
C GLU A 212 11.79 -12.47 19.30
N PRO A 213 11.64 -12.01 20.56
CA PRO A 213 10.65 -11.01 20.92
C PRO A 213 10.74 -9.73 20.07
N GLY A 214 9.57 -9.13 19.80
CA GLY A 214 9.47 -7.91 19.00
C GLY A 214 9.16 -8.19 17.53
N ARG A 215 9.90 -7.54 16.61
CA ARG A 215 9.56 -7.57 15.16
C ARG A 215 9.54 -8.99 14.55
N PRO A 216 10.48 -9.91 14.87
CA PRO A 216 10.44 -11.27 14.33
C PRO A 216 9.17 -12.02 14.76
N GLN A 217 8.85 -11.99 16.06
CA GLN A 217 7.63 -12.59 16.60
C GLN A 217 6.34 -11.97 16.02
N GLN A 218 6.30 -10.64 15.86
CA GLN A 218 5.17 -9.95 15.22
C GLN A 218 4.97 -10.38 13.75
N ARG A 219 6.06 -10.64 13.01
CA ARG A 219 5.96 -11.17 11.64
C ARG A 219 5.39 -12.59 11.63
N ALA A 220 5.80 -13.44 12.56
CA ALA A 220 5.27 -14.79 12.70
C ALA A 220 3.76 -14.77 13.02
N TYR A 221 3.32 -13.92 13.95
CA TYR A 221 1.90 -13.75 14.24
C TYR A 221 1.09 -13.23 13.04
N ARG A 222 1.61 -12.27 12.28
CA ARG A 222 0.92 -11.78 11.07
C ARG A 222 0.75 -12.88 10.02
N ALA A 223 1.74 -13.76 9.89
CA ALA A 223 1.64 -14.91 8.99
C ALA A 223 0.54 -15.87 9.46
N LEU A 224 0.47 -16.17 10.77
CA LEU A 224 -0.60 -16.98 11.37
C LEU A 224 -1.98 -16.36 11.14
N ASN A 225 -2.18 -15.09 11.51
CA ASN A 225 -3.47 -14.41 11.39
C ASN A 225 -3.95 -14.36 9.93
N ARG A 226 -3.04 -14.05 9.00
CA ARG A 226 -3.36 -14.03 7.56
C ARG A 226 -3.75 -15.41 7.04
N TYR A 227 -3.04 -16.46 7.48
CA TYR A 227 -3.37 -17.83 7.08
C TYR A 227 -4.80 -18.19 7.53
N VAL A 228 -5.11 -18.02 8.82
CA VAL A 228 -6.42 -18.39 9.38
C VAL A 228 -7.56 -17.53 8.80
N GLN A 229 -7.37 -16.22 8.62
CA GLN A 229 -8.36 -15.36 7.98
C GLN A 229 -8.66 -15.80 6.54
N ASN A 230 -7.62 -16.10 5.76
CA ASN A 230 -7.78 -16.50 4.38
C ASN A 230 -8.46 -17.86 4.25
N THR A 231 -8.16 -18.82 5.13
CA THR A 231 -8.84 -20.12 5.13
C THR A 231 -10.31 -19.95 5.47
N LEU A 232 -10.63 -19.26 6.57
CA LEU A 232 -12.01 -18.98 6.97
C LEU A 232 -12.81 -18.27 5.87
N THR A 233 -12.22 -17.24 5.25
CA THR A 233 -12.89 -16.49 4.19
C THR A 233 -13.15 -17.37 2.97
N ARG A 234 -12.18 -18.19 2.54
CA ARG A 234 -12.36 -19.12 1.41
C ARG A 234 -13.49 -20.10 1.67
N ASP A 235 -13.63 -20.58 2.89
CA ASP A 235 -14.74 -21.46 3.25
C ASP A 235 -16.08 -20.74 3.21
N THR A 236 -16.18 -19.52 3.78
CA THR A 236 -17.43 -18.75 3.70
C THR A 236 -17.86 -18.51 2.25
N VAL A 237 -16.92 -18.24 1.35
CA VAL A 237 -17.20 -18.07 -0.10
C VAL A 237 -17.57 -19.40 -0.75
N ALA A 238 -16.88 -20.50 -0.43
CA ALA A 238 -17.21 -21.83 -0.93
C ALA A 238 -18.63 -22.27 -0.49
N PHE A 239 -18.99 -22.05 0.77
CA PHE A 239 -20.33 -22.34 1.29
C PHE A 239 -21.41 -21.41 0.70
N ALA A 240 -21.13 -20.12 0.51
CA ALA A 240 -22.05 -19.20 -0.16
C ALA A 240 -22.36 -19.61 -1.61
N SER A 241 -21.37 -20.17 -2.32
CA SER A 241 -21.53 -20.65 -3.70
C SER A 241 -22.25 -22.00 -3.84
N THR A 242 -22.54 -22.68 -2.73
CA THR A 242 -23.17 -24.02 -2.72
C THR A 242 -24.64 -23.98 -2.27
N THR A 243 -25.25 -22.79 -2.19
CA THR A 243 -26.68 -22.65 -1.87
C THR A 243 -27.47 -22.53 -3.18
N PRO A 244 -28.47 -23.42 -3.45
CA PRO A 244 -29.27 -23.39 -4.68
C PRO A 244 -30.18 -22.17 -4.79
#